data_AF-A0A812GM51-F1
#
_entry.id   AF-A0A812GM51-F1
#
_cell.length_a   1.000
_cell.length_b   1.000
_cell.length_c   1.000
_cell.angle_alpha   90.00
_cell.angle_beta   90.00
_cell.angle_gamma   90.00
#
_symmetry.space_group_name_H-M   'P 1'
#
loop_
_entity.id
_entity.type
_entity.pdbx_description
1 polymer ?
#
loop_
_entity_poly.entity_id
_entity_poly.type
_entity_poly.pdbx_seq_one_letter_code
_entity_poly.pdbx_strand_id
1 'polypeptide(L)'
;MAAQDAERKGCCCCCGLRGSQRRNRWIQRRLRSYQPVPSPGVVLTIYIVAGCCFLVLGVVLHFTNQGVVELFHDYTDDPVDPSNGVVSFEIEVDSDMSAPIWVYYQLSGFHQNHRMYVENRDDTQLMDPELASSKVAPQVCVPRAETDGRTNYPCGLVAWTVFNDSFVIAEKTATSESRLEVDSSAKSIAWAGDIARFSNLDPEAENPRRPGLQNQHALNMWMLSYFPPVECYQVHLGPDKPFAPIEVATRIDDADGSPREVPDCQGYVTGAASCNFIRENSPFSCTGDDYVMRQVKDWGIASGHFLVWMRTSALPTFRKVWGRVDRDIKAGTRLKVYVVHRFPVKEYYGRKAFIMTTSSMVGGRNPFLGIAFLVVGVACFLFAPFYFINSVRKGRSTWEVRPA
;
A
#
# COMPACT_ATOMS: atom_id res chain seq x y z
N MET A 1 -29.50 49.75 -74.11
CA MET A 1 -28.57 50.60 -74.89
C MET A 1 -27.70 51.35 -73.89
N ALA A 2 -26.39 51.26 -73.81
CA ALA A 2 -25.33 50.48 -74.46
C ALA A 2 -24.11 50.59 -73.50
N ALA A 3 -23.50 49.47 -73.08
CA ALA A 3 -22.18 48.99 -73.55
C ALA A 3 -21.03 49.98 -73.25
N GLN A 4 -20.13 49.71 -72.29
CA GLN A 4 -19.04 48.71 -72.23
C GLN A 4 -17.72 49.17 -72.87
N ASP A 5 -16.65 48.74 -72.19
CA ASP A 5 -15.29 48.41 -72.66
C ASP A 5 -14.21 49.50 -72.74
N ALA A 6 -12.92 49.23 -72.49
CA ALA A 6 -12.18 48.18 -71.76
C ALA A 6 -10.67 48.51 -71.85
N GLU A 7 -9.86 47.90 -70.97
CA GLU A 7 -8.43 47.51 -71.16
C GLU A 7 -7.34 48.61 -71.34
N ARG A 8 -6.03 48.44 -71.08
CA ARG A 8 -5.13 47.51 -70.35
C ARG A 8 -3.77 48.25 -70.28
N LYS A 9 -3.15 48.37 -69.10
CA LYS A 9 -1.94 47.64 -68.60
C LYS A 9 -0.57 48.00 -69.20
N GLY A 10 0.36 48.23 -68.26
CA GLY A 10 1.78 47.87 -68.33
C GLY A 10 2.71 49.06 -68.10
N CYS A 11 3.77 49.01 -67.31
CA CYS A 11 4.28 48.08 -66.29
C CYS A 11 5.42 48.84 -65.58
N CYS A 12 5.64 48.64 -64.28
CA CYS A 12 6.81 49.18 -63.57
C CYS A 12 7.57 48.00 -62.95
N CYS A 13 8.81 47.78 -63.40
CA CYS A 13 9.73 46.80 -62.83
C CYS A 13 11.02 47.52 -62.39
N CYS A 14 11.23 47.60 -61.08
CA CYS A 14 12.56 47.56 -60.47
C CYS A 14 12.43 46.73 -59.19
N CYS A 15 13.17 45.64 -59.15
CA CYS A 15 13.22 44.64 -58.09
C CYS A 15 14.61 44.69 -57.44
N GLY A 16 14.71 44.44 -56.13
CA GLY A 16 15.97 43.99 -55.54
C GLY A 16 16.24 44.44 -54.12
N LEU A 17 15.55 43.82 -53.15
CA LEU A 17 16.00 43.42 -51.79
C LEU A 17 14.78 43.37 -50.87
N ARG A 18 13.95 42.33 -51.01
CA ARG A 18 12.99 41.94 -49.97
C ARG A 18 13.34 40.54 -49.53
N GLY A 19 13.80 40.41 -48.29
CA GLY A 19 13.74 39.12 -47.60
C GLY A 19 12.32 38.61 -47.70
N SER A 20 12.13 37.54 -48.46
CA SER A 20 10.85 36.85 -48.56
C SER A 20 10.51 36.37 -47.16
N GLN A 21 9.61 37.09 -46.50
CA GLN A 21 9.05 36.68 -45.23
C GLN A 21 8.38 35.33 -45.51
N ARG A 22 9.06 34.22 -45.13
CA ARG A 22 8.56 32.87 -45.37
C ARG A 22 7.10 32.86 -44.96
N ARG A 23 6.22 32.46 -45.87
CA ARG A 23 4.76 32.43 -45.72
C ARG A 23 4.36 31.34 -44.72
N ASN A 24 4.84 31.47 -43.49
CA ASN A 24 4.70 30.49 -42.43
C ASN A 24 3.55 30.94 -41.52
N ARG A 25 2.46 30.18 -41.53
CA ARG A 25 1.25 30.45 -40.72
C ARG A 25 1.57 30.55 -39.22
N TRP A 26 2.60 29.85 -38.75
CA TRP A 26 3.08 29.91 -37.38
C TRP A 26 3.67 31.30 -37.04
N ILE A 27 4.60 31.80 -37.86
CA ILE A 27 5.23 33.13 -37.68
C ILE A 27 4.20 34.26 -37.83
N GLN A 28 3.25 34.09 -38.74
CA GLN A 28 2.19 35.08 -39.00
C GLN A 28 1.02 34.99 -38.01
N ARG A 29 1.07 34.09 -37.01
CA ARG A 29 -0.01 33.83 -36.04
C ARG A 29 -1.37 33.56 -36.70
N ARG A 30 -1.38 32.91 -37.86
CA ARG A 30 -2.60 32.50 -38.61
C ARG A 30 -2.81 30.99 -38.59
N LEU A 31 -2.48 30.37 -37.46
CA LEU A 31 -2.83 28.97 -37.24
C LEU A 31 -4.35 28.84 -37.18
N ARG A 32 -4.87 27.68 -37.59
CA ARG A 32 -6.29 27.40 -37.45
C ARG A 32 -6.59 27.32 -35.95
N SER A 33 -7.32 28.30 -35.44
CA SER A 33 -7.74 28.36 -34.03
C SER A 33 -9.25 28.26 -33.95
N TYR A 34 -9.74 27.55 -32.93
CA TYR A 34 -11.14 27.57 -32.52
C TYR A 34 -11.26 28.48 -31.30
N GLN A 35 -12.15 29.47 -31.36
CA GLN A 35 -12.39 30.42 -30.27
C GLN A 35 -13.84 30.26 -29.81
N PRO A 36 -14.13 29.35 -28.86
CA PRO A 36 -15.48 29.16 -28.38
C PRO A 36 -15.91 30.40 -27.58
N VAL A 37 -16.96 31.07 -28.04
CA VAL A 37 -17.67 32.10 -27.27
C VAL A 37 -18.92 31.42 -26.69
N PRO A 38 -18.92 31.07 -25.40
CA PRO A 38 -19.99 30.27 -24.83
C PRO A 38 -21.27 31.11 -24.71
N SER A 39 -22.30 30.76 -25.49
CA SER A 39 -23.62 31.37 -25.35
C SER A 39 -24.32 30.86 -24.09
N PRO A 40 -25.26 31.63 -23.49
CA PRO A 40 -25.93 31.18 -22.28
C PRO A 40 -26.66 29.84 -22.39
N GLY A 41 -27.22 29.55 -23.56
CA GLY A 41 -27.85 28.26 -23.85
C GLY A 41 -26.85 27.10 -23.86
N VAL A 42 -25.68 27.27 -24.47
CA VAL A 42 -24.62 26.25 -24.49
C VAL A 42 -24.11 25.98 -23.07
N VAL A 43 -23.88 27.02 -22.27
CA VAL A 43 -23.47 26.89 -20.87
C VAL A 43 -24.51 26.12 -20.06
N LEU A 44 -25.79 26.46 -20.22
CA LEU A 44 -26.90 25.77 -19.55
C LEU A 44 -26.92 24.28 -19.89
N THR A 45 -26.81 23.92 -21.17
CA THR A 45 -26.76 22.51 -21.61
C THR A 45 -25.58 21.77 -21.00
N ILE A 46 -24.39 22.37 -20.98
CA ILE A 46 -23.19 21.76 -20.39
C ILE A 46 -23.41 21.47 -18.90
N TYR A 47 -23.93 22.44 -18.13
CA TYR A 47 -24.16 22.25 -16.70
C TYR A 47 -25.24 21.19 -16.41
N ILE A 48 -26.34 21.15 -17.19
CA ILE A 48 -27.38 20.13 -17.02
C ILE A 48 -26.83 18.74 -17.31
N VAL A 49 -26.12 18.57 -18.43
CA VAL A 49 -25.54 17.28 -18.82
C VAL A 49 -24.49 16.83 -17.79
N ALA A 50 -23.56 17.70 -17.40
CA ALA A 50 -22.57 17.40 -16.37
C ALA A 50 -23.22 17.09 -15.02
N GLY A 51 -24.24 17.84 -14.63
CA GLY A 51 -25.03 17.62 -13.42
C GLY A 51 -25.68 16.24 -13.42
N CYS A 52 -26.37 15.85 -14.50
CA CYS A 52 -26.94 14.51 -14.66
C CYS A 52 -25.87 13.43 -14.52
N CYS A 53 -24.74 13.55 -15.22
CA CYS A 53 -23.65 12.58 -15.16
C CYS A 53 -23.08 12.43 -13.74
N PHE A 54 -22.82 13.54 -13.05
CA PHE A 54 -22.28 13.51 -11.69
C PHE A 54 -23.28 13.00 -10.65
N LEU A 55 -24.58 13.30 -10.80
CA LEU A 55 -25.59 12.72 -9.92
C LEU A 55 -25.70 11.21 -10.11
N VAL A 56 -25.79 10.73 -11.36
CA VAL A 56 -25.85 9.28 -11.63
C VAL A 56 -24.61 8.57 -11.10
N LEU A 57 -23.41 9.10 -11.40
CA LEU A 57 -22.17 8.52 -10.90
C LEU A 57 -22.08 8.58 -9.37
N GLY A 58 -22.47 9.71 -8.76
CA GLY A 58 -22.47 9.89 -7.31
C GLY A 58 -23.40 8.92 -6.58
N VAL A 59 -24.61 8.69 -7.11
CA VAL A 59 -25.57 7.72 -6.59
C VAL A 59 -25.00 6.30 -6.67
N VAL A 60 -24.47 5.90 -7.83
CA VAL A 60 -23.86 4.57 -8.01
C VAL A 60 -22.70 4.37 -7.02
N LEU A 61 -21.77 5.33 -6.95
CA LEU A 61 -20.63 5.27 -6.03
C LEU A 61 -21.08 5.19 -4.57
N HIS A 62 -22.09 5.97 -4.19
CA HIS A 62 -22.62 5.96 -2.83
C HIS A 62 -23.22 4.61 -2.45
N PHE A 63 -24.04 4.01 -3.33
CA PHE A 63 -24.61 2.69 -3.09
C PHE A 63 -23.55 1.58 -3.08
N THR A 64 -22.57 1.63 -3.98
CA THR A 64 -21.46 0.66 -3.96
C THR A 64 -20.65 0.73 -2.68
N ASN A 65 -20.52 1.92 -2.08
CA ASN A 65 -19.84 2.10 -0.82
C ASN A 65 -20.65 1.61 0.39
N GLN A 66 -21.98 1.76 0.36
CA GLN A 66 -22.85 1.25 1.43
C GLN A 66 -22.82 -0.27 1.54
N GLY A 67 -22.58 -0.99 0.44
CA GLY A 67 -22.42 -2.44 0.42
C GLY A 67 -21.09 -2.96 0.99
N VAL A 68 -20.15 -2.06 1.33
CA VAL A 68 -18.88 -2.47 1.95
C VAL A 68 -19.05 -2.62 3.46
N VAL A 69 -18.80 -3.84 3.94
CA VAL A 69 -18.79 -4.21 5.36
C VAL A 69 -17.35 -4.08 5.87
N GLU A 70 -17.16 -3.32 6.95
CA GLU A 70 -15.87 -3.10 7.58
C GLU A 70 -16.00 -3.36 9.09
N LEU A 71 -15.22 -4.31 9.59
CA LEU A 71 -15.00 -4.57 11.00
C LEU A 71 -13.77 -3.79 11.44
N PHE A 72 -13.87 -3.01 12.50
CA PHE A 72 -12.79 -2.18 13.03
C PHE A 72 -12.67 -2.40 14.54
N HIS A 73 -11.47 -2.71 15.01
CA HIS A 73 -11.17 -2.81 16.44
C HIS A 73 -9.81 -2.21 16.76
N ASP A 74 -9.79 -1.23 17.66
CA ASP A 74 -8.56 -0.61 18.14
C ASP A 74 -8.06 -1.37 19.37
N TYR A 75 -6.95 -2.09 19.20
CA TYR A 75 -6.39 -2.97 20.23
C TYR A 75 -5.19 -2.35 20.96
N THR A 76 -5.00 -1.02 20.85
CA THR A 76 -3.85 -0.31 21.47
C THR A 76 -3.83 -0.43 23.00
N ASP A 77 -5.02 -0.39 23.59
CA ASP A 77 -5.21 -0.29 25.04
C ASP A 77 -5.81 -1.58 25.63
N ASP A 78 -5.97 -2.61 24.81
CA ASP A 78 -6.45 -3.92 25.23
C ASP A 78 -5.45 -4.61 26.18
N PRO A 79 -5.94 -5.41 27.14
CA PRO A 79 -5.07 -6.11 28.08
C PRO A 79 -4.22 -7.15 27.36
N VAL A 80 -2.91 -7.00 27.45
CA VAL A 80 -1.92 -7.96 26.95
C VAL A 80 -1.70 -9.02 28.03
N ASP A 81 -1.81 -10.29 27.66
CA ASP A 81 -1.44 -11.39 28.55
C ASP A 81 0.08 -11.33 28.83
N PRO A 82 0.50 -11.13 30.08
CA PRO A 82 1.91 -10.95 30.42
C PRO A 82 2.74 -12.23 30.24
N SER A 83 2.11 -13.40 30.15
CA SER A 83 2.81 -14.68 30.00
C SER A 83 3.31 -14.92 28.57
N ASN A 84 2.52 -14.52 27.57
CA ASN A 84 2.75 -14.85 26.17
C ASN A 84 2.69 -13.63 25.22
N GLY A 85 2.37 -12.43 25.72
CA GLY A 85 2.33 -11.20 24.92
C GLY A 85 1.14 -11.13 23.95
N VAL A 86 0.10 -11.93 24.14
CA VAL A 86 -1.07 -12.01 23.25
C VAL A 86 -2.20 -11.14 23.77
N VAL A 87 -2.86 -10.44 22.85
CA VAL A 87 -4.16 -9.79 23.05
C VAL A 87 -5.21 -10.62 22.33
N SER A 88 -6.37 -10.83 22.96
CA SER A 88 -7.49 -11.49 22.30
C SER A 88 -8.78 -10.70 22.44
N PHE A 89 -9.51 -10.52 21.35
CA PHE A 89 -10.81 -9.87 21.34
C PHE A 89 -11.79 -10.60 20.41
N GLU A 90 -13.08 -10.35 20.61
CA GLU A 90 -14.16 -10.95 19.83
C GLU A 90 -14.91 -9.88 19.03
N ILE A 91 -15.18 -10.16 17.77
CA ILE A 91 -15.95 -9.30 16.88
C ILE A 91 -17.08 -10.12 16.25
N GLU A 92 -18.29 -9.59 16.29
CA GLU A 92 -19.44 -10.16 15.60
C GLU A 92 -19.57 -9.56 14.20
N VAL A 93 -19.87 -10.40 13.21
CA VAL A 93 -20.05 -9.99 11.82
C VAL A 93 -21.49 -9.51 11.62
N ASP A 94 -21.70 -8.21 11.46
CA ASP A 94 -23.05 -7.63 11.34
C ASP A 94 -23.77 -7.95 10.02
N SER A 95 -23.04 -8.28 8.97
CA SER A 95 -23.58 -8.47 7.61
C SER A 95 -22.72 -9.42 6.81
N ASP A 96 -23.33 -10.14 5.86
CA ASP A 96 -22.63 -11.09 4.99
C ASP A 96 -21.42 -10.43 4.29
N MET A 97 -20.25 -11.02 4.47
CA MET A 97 -19.01 -10.62 3.84
C MET A 97 -18.67 -11.59 2.71
N SER A 98 -18.73 -11.11 1.47
CA SER A 98 -18.33 -11.91 0.30
C SER A 98 -16.82 -11.84 0.05
N ALA A 99 -16.23 -12.96 -0.34
CA ALA A 99 -14.83 -13.05 -0.74
C ALA A 99 -14.54 -12.23 -2.02
N PRO A 100 -13.34 -11.64 -2.17
CA PRO A 100 -12.22 -11.68 -1.21
C PRO A 100 -12.42 -10.70 -0.05
N ILE A 101 -12.17 -11.17 1.17
CA ILE A 101 -12.18 -10.34 2.38
C ILE A 101 -10.73 -9.98 2.73
N TRP A 102 -10.46 -8.71 2.98
CA TRP A 102 -9.11 -8.22 3.23
C TRP A 102 -8.92 -7.89 4.70
N VAL A 103 -7.79 -8.33 5.25
CA VAL A 103 -7.33 -8.00 6.59
C VAL A 103 -6.29 -6.89 6.48
N TYR A 104 -6.49 -5.81 7.21
CA TYR A 104 -5.57 -4.68 7.31
C TYR A 104 -5.20 -4.44 8.77
N TYR A 105 -4.01 -3.89 8.98
CA TYR A 105 -3.75 -3.09 10.18
C TYR A 105 -3.79 -1.62 9.83
N GLN A 106 -4.20 -0.80 10.79
CA GLN A 106 -4.12 0.65 10.73
C GLN A 106 -3.17 1.15 11.79
N LEU A 107 -2.23 2.01 11.40
CA LEU A 107 -1.41 2.78 12.33
C LEU A 107 -1.80 4.25 12.24
N SER A 108 -1.80 4.92 13.39
CA SER A 108 -2.02 6.36 13.52
C SER A 108 -0.92 6.99 14.37
N GLY A 109 -0.58 8.25 14.07
CA GLY A 109 0.53 8.95 14.71
C GLY A 109 1.91 8.52 14.21
N PHE A 110 2.01 7.68 13.17
CA PHE A 110 3.28 7.20 12.62
C PHE A 110 3.57 7.86 11.26
N HIS A 111 4.63 8.67 11.19
CA HIS A 111 4.89 9.55 10.04
C HIS A 111 5.87 8.96 9.02
N GLN A 112 5.41 8.00 8.20
CA GLN A 112 6.23 7.43 7.12
C GLN A 112 6.61 8.43 6.02
N ASN A 113 5.88 9.54 5.91
CA ASN A 113 6.08 10.56 4.88
C ASN A 113 7.19 11.58 5.23
N HIS A 114 7.83 11.45 6.39
CA HIS A 114 8.93 12.31 6.76
C HIS A 114 10.12 12.09 5.81
N ARG A 115 10.67 13.15 5.22
CA ARG A 115 11.73 13.07 4.20
C ARG A 115 12.91 12.19 4.64
N MET A 116 13.45 12.45 5.83
CA MET A 116 14.56 11.66 6.39
C MET A 116 14.19 10.20 6.65
N TYR A 117 12.91 9.86 6.82
CA TYR A 117 12.49 8.48 6.99
C TYR A 117 12.42 7.78 5.62
N VAL A 118 11.77 8.40 4.63
CA VAL A 118 11.62 7.86 3.26
C VAL A 118 12.98 7.64 2.59
N GLU A 119 13.90 8.59 2.76
CA GLU A 119 15.25 8.52 2.19
C GLU A 119 16.15 7.48 2.90
N ASN A 120 15.81 7.04 4.12
CA ASN A 120 16.66 6.16 4.93
C ASN A 120 16.44 4.68 4.65
N ARG A 121 16.81 4.28 3.44
CA ARG A 121 16.81 2.89 2.96
C ARG A 121 17.79 2.75 1.79
N ASP A 122 18.33 1.56 1.58
CA ASP A 122 19.17 1.28 0.42
C ASP A 122 18.42 0.40 -0.59
N ASP A 123 17.98 1.01 -1.68
CA ASP A 123 17.26 0.31 -2.74
C ASP A 123 18.15 -0.68 -3.51
N THR A 124 19.48 -0.50 -3.54
CA THR A 124 20.41 -1.43 -4.19
C THR A 124 20.57 -2.71 -3.39
N GLN A 125 20.66 -2.58 -2.05
CA GLN A 125 20.70 -3.71 -1.13
C GLN A 125 19.43 -4.57 -1.23
N LEU A 126 18.28 -3.95 -1.46
CA LEU A 126 16.99 -4.65 -1.54
C LEU A 126 16.78 -5.36 -2.89
N MET A 127 17.43 -4.88 -3.95
CA MET A 127 17.27 -5.42 -5.30
C MET A 127 18.27 -6.52 -5.64
N ASP A 128 19.53 -6.32 -5.27
CA ASP A 128 20.65 -7.13 -5.73
C ASP A 128 21.38 -7.78 -4.53
N PRO A 129 21.25 -9.11 -4.37
CA PRO A 129 21.91 -9.86 -3.30
C PRO A 129 23.44 -9.72 -3.32
N GLU A 130 24.06 -9.58 -4.49
CA GLU A 130 25.53 -9.48 -4.58
C GLU A 130 26.03 -8.11 -4.10
N LEU A 131 25.28 -7.04 -4.41
CA LEU A 131 25.60 -5.68 -3.95
C LEU A 131 25.29 -5.49 -2.46
N ALA A 132 24.32 -6.23 -1.93
CA ALA A 132 23.99 -6.23 -0.51
C ALA A 132 25.13 -6.74 0.39
N SER A 133 26.04 -7.56 -0.14
CA SER A 133 27.19 -8.13 0.57
C SER A 133 28.38 -7.17 0.78
N SER A 134 28.22 -5.89 0.45
CA SER A 134 29.27 -4.86 0.58
C SER A 134 29.87 -4.81 1.99
N LYS A 135 31.20 -4.65 2.08
CA LYS A 135 31.91 -4.43 3.36
C LYS A 135 31.62 -3.06 3.98
N VAL A 136 31.17 -2.10 3.18
CA VAL A 136 30.95 -0.72 3.61
C VAL A 136 29.45 -0.52 3.77
N ALA A 137 29.04 -0.16 4.98
CA ALA A 137 27.65 0.10 5.26
C ALA A 137 27.14 1.36 4.50
N PRO A 138 25.94 1.29 3.89
CA PRO A 138 25.39 2.41 3.14
C PRO A 138 25.16 3.63 4.03
N GLN A 139 25.77 4.77 3.67
CA GLN A 139 25.63 6.01 4.44
C GLN A 139 24.20 6.54 4.45
N VAL A 140 23.42 6.23 3.42
CA VAL A 140 21.99 6.56 3.30
C VAL A 140 21.17 5.93 4.44
N CYS A 141 21.64 4.81 5.00
CA CYS A 141 20.96 4.09 6.07
C CYS A 141 21.33 4.57 7.49
N VAL A 142 22.20 5.56 7.67
CA VAL A 142 22.60 6.05 9.01
C VAL A 142 21.38 6.69 9.70
N PRO A 143 21.06 6.33 10.97
CA PRO A 143 21.89 5.59 11.92
C PRO A 143 21.74 4.06 11.90
N ARG A 144 20.77 3.50 11.16
CA ARG A 144 20.50 2.06 11.09
C ARG A 144 21.30 1.34 9.99
N ALA A 145 22.52 1.77 9.75
CA ALA A 145 23.42 1.15 8.78
C ALA A 145 24.10 -0.12 9.34
N GLU A 146 24.45 -0.11 10.63
CA GLU A 146 25.17 -1.21 11.31
C GLU A 146 24.60 -1.48 12.71
N THR A 147 24.81 -2.72 13.19
CA THR A 147 24.58 -3.14 14.58
C THR A 147 25.73 -4.08 14.97
N ASP A 148 26.36 -3.86 16.12
CA ASP A 148 27.47 -4.69 16.65
C ASP A 148 28.62 -4.94 15.64
N GLY A 149 28.95 -3.91 14.86
CA GLY A 149 30.00 -3.95 13.84
C GLY A 149 29.67 -4.78 12.61
N ARG A 150 28.40 -5.21 12.44
CA ARG A 150 27.88 -5.88 11.25
C ARG A 150 26.92 -4.96 10.50
N THR A 151 27.03 -4.92 9.18
CA THR A 151 26.09 -4.19 8.32
C THR A 151 24.70 -4.82 8.40
N ASN A 152 23.67 -4.01 8.65
CA ASN A 152 22.30 -4.48 8.72
C ASN A 152 21.81 -4.89 7.32
N TYR A 153 21.18 -6.07 7.23
CA TYR A 153 20.52 -6.53 6.03
C TYR A 153 19.07 -6.93 6.35
N PRO A 154 18.07 -6.15 5.89
CA PRO A 154 18.18 -4.84 5.24
C PRO A 154 18.57 -3.72 6.22
N CYS A 155 19.15 -2.63 5.71
CA CYS A 155 19.50 -1.43 6.45
C CYS A 155 18.44 -0.33 6.35
N GLY A 156 18.55 0.63 7.26
CA GLY A 156 17.78 1.88 7.23
C GLY A 156 16.53 1.86 8.10
N LEU A 157 16.03 3.05 8.43
CA LEU A 157 14.91 3.26 9.35
C LEU A 157 13.63 2.64 8.83
N VAL A 158 13.36 2.71 7.51
CA VAL A 158 12.14 2.17 6.93
C VAL A 158 12.04 0.67 7.22
N ALA A 159 13.11 -0.08 6.95
CA ALA A 159 13.13 -1.50 7.19
C ALA A 159 13.14 -1.81 8.69
N TRP A 160 13.96 -1.10 9.47
CA TRP A 160 14.10 -1.33 10.91
C TRP A 160 12.79 -1.22 11.69
N THR A 161 11.89 -0.32 11.28
CA THR A 161 10.60 -0.13 11.95
C THR A 161 9.48 -0.93 11.29
N VAL A 162 9.78 -2.05 10.63
CA VAL A 162 8.76 -2.93 10.04
C VAL A 162 7.72 -3.33 11.09
N PHE A 163 6.45 -3.29 10.69
CA PHE A 163 5.37 -3.74 11.55
C PHE A 163 5.51 -5.24 11.84
N ASN A 164 5.51 -5.60 13.13
CA ASN A 164 5.84 -6.95 13.60
C ASN A 164 4.77 -7.57 14.51
N ASP A 165 3.57 -6.98 14.62
CA ASP A 165 2.42 -7.70 15.19
C ASP A 165 1.95 -8.78 14.20
N SER A 166 1.47 -9.90 14.73
CA SER A 166 0.85 -10.95 13.93
C SER A 166 -0.59 -11.20 14.37
N PHE A 167 -1.43 -11.59 13.42
CA PHE A 167 -2.85 -11.85 13.66
C PHE A 167 -3.18 -13.32 13.43
N VAL A 168 -4.04 -13.87 14.29
CA VAL A 168 -4.64 -15.18 14.11
C VAL A 168 -6.14 -15.02 14.30
N ILE A 169 -6.90 -15.37 13.27
CA ILE A 169 -8.35 -15.23 13.28
C ILE A 169 -8.95 -16.63 13.40
N ALA A 170 -9.94 -16.78 14.28
CA ALA A 170 -10.69 -18.00 14.45
C ALA A 170 -12.19 -17.70 14.44
N GLU A 171 -12.97 -18.56 13.80
CA GLU A 171 -14.42 -18.57 13.98
C GLU A 171 -14.73 -19.25 15.31
N LYS A 172 -15.42 -18.54 16.20
CA LYS A 172 -15.78 -19.00 17.53
C LYS A 172 -17.23 -19.47 17.52
N THR A 173 -17.43 -20.73 17.89
CA THR A 173 -18.75 -21.27 18.23
C THR A 173 -18.89 -21.37 19.76
N ALA A 174 -20.03 -21.86 20.25
CA ALA A 174 -20.24 -22.05 21.68
C ALA A 174 -19.26 -23.07 22.31
N THR A 175 -18.71 -24.00 21.51
CA THR A 175 -17.93 -25.15 22.01
C THR A 175 -16.56 -25.33 21.35
N SER A 176 -16.26 -24.62 20.25
CA SER A 176 -14.98 -24.75 19.54
C SER A 176 -14.56 -23.46 18.85
N GLU A 177 -13.25 -23.34 18.61
CA GLU A 177 -12.67 -22.29 17.77
C GLU A 177 -12.01 -22.92 16.54
N SER A 178 -12.52 -22.60 15.35
CA SER A 178 -11.95 -23.07 14.10
C SER A 178 -11.14 -21.96 13.44
N ARG A 179 -9.84 -22.19 13.26
CA ARG A 179 -8.93 -21.21 12.67
C ARG A 179 -9.35 -20.85 11.23
N LEU A 180 -9.39 -19.55 10.94
CA LEU A 180 -9.61 -19.02 9.62
C LEU A 180 -8.28 -18.97 8.86
N GLU A 181 -8.25 -19.55 7.66
CA GLU A 181 -7.10 -19.44 6.76
C GLU A 181 -7.01 -18.02 6.20
N VAL A 182 -5.87 -17.36 6.45
CA VAL A 182 -5.56 -16.02 5.93
C VAL A 182 -4.32 -16.13 5.08
N ASP A 183 -4.46 -15.91 3.77
CA ASP A 183 -3.36 -15.84 2.82
C ASP A 183 -2.62 -14.50 3.01
N SER A 184 -1.40 -14.59 3.53
CA SER A 184 -0.49 -13.45 3.72
C SER A 184 0.70 -13.46 2.75
N SER A 185 0.66 -14.34 1.74
CA SER A 185 1.76 -14.47 0.77
C SER A 185 1.95 -13.19 -0.05
N ALA A 186 3.20 -12.91 -0.43
CA ALA A 186 3.56 -11.76 -1.25
C ALA A 186 2.72 -11.67 -2.53
N LYS A 187 2.37 -12.82 -3.13
CA LYS A 187 1.53 -12.88 -4.34
C LYS A 187 0.10 -12.37 -4.11
N SER A 188 -0.44 -12.53 -2.90
CA SER A 188 -1.82 -12.12 -2.58
C SER A 188 -1.89 -10.66 -2.10
N ILE A 189 -0.92 -10.20 -1.32
CA ILE A 189 -0.99 -8.88 -0.66
C ILE A 189 -0.06 -7.80 -1.24
N ALA A 190 0.99 -8.16 -1.99
CA ALA A 190 1.95 -7.20 -2.53
C ALA A 190 1.74 -6.95 -4.03
N TRP A 191 2.25 -5.80 -4.50
CA TRP A 191 2.19 -5.45 -5.92
C TRP A 191 3.20 -6.27 -6.72
N ALA A 192 2.82 -6.73 -7.91
CA ALA A 192 3.70 -7.52 -8.78
C ALA A 192 5.07 -6.83 -9.06
N GLY A 193 5.08 -5.51 -9.17
CA GLY A 193 6.32 -4.74 -9.34
C GLY A 193 7.22 -4.72 -8.11
N ASP A 194 6.64 -4.78 -6.90
CA ASP A 194 7.40 -4.89 -5.66
C ASP A 194 7.96 -6.33 -5.52
N ILE A 195 7.17 -7.36 -5.85
CA ILE A 195 7.62 -8.77 -5.84
C ILE A 195 8.82 -8.98 -6.77
N ALA A 196 8.79 -8.39 -7.97
CA ALA A 196 9.89 -8.54 -8.94
C ALA A 196 11.16 -7.76 -8.55
N ARG A 197 11.05 -6.81 -7.62
CA ARG A 197 12.12 -5.89 -7.25
C ARG A 197 12.94 -6.38 -6.06
N PHE A 198 12.37 -7.15 -5.16
CA PHE A 198 13.03 -7.55 -3.91
C PHE A 198 13.45 -9.02 -3.98
N SER A 199 14.71 -9.32 -3.64
CA SER A 199 15.23 -10.68 -3.71
C SER A 199 16.11 -11.04 -2.51
N ASN A 200 15.90 -12.22 -1.94
CA ASN A 200 16.65 -12.63 -0.76
C ASN A 200 18.12 -12.94 -1.09
N LEU A 201 19.00 -12.57 -0.16
CA LEU A 201 20.36 -13.06 -0.11
C LEU A 201 20.37 -14.37 0.67
N ASP A 202 20.99 -15.40 0.12
CA ASP A 202 21.14 -16.70 0.80
C ASP A 202 22.02 -16.53 2.05
N PRO A 203 21.48 -16.76 3.27
CA PRO A 203 22.22 -16.62 4.52
C PRO A 203 23.39 -17.60 4.62
N GLU A 204 23.28 -18.79 4.02
CA GLU A 204 24.23 -19.90 4.13
C GLU A 204 25.31 -19.87 3.04
N ALA A 205 25.10 -19.09 1.98
CA ALA A 205 26.07 -18.93 0.90
C ALA A 205 27.33 -18.20 1.38
N GLU A 206 28.47 -18.55 0.77
CA GLU A 206 29.74 -17.87 1.01
C GLU A 206 29.65 -16.41 0.58
N ASN A 207 30.17 -15.51 1.41
CA ASN A 207 30.19 -14.09 1.16
C ASN A 207 31.24 -13.75 0.09
N PRO A 208 30.87 -13.20 -1.07
CA PRO A 208 31.82 -12.91 -2.15
C PRO A 208 32.91 -11.89 -1.77
N ARG A 209 32.68 -11.07 -0.74
CA ARG A 209 33.60 -10.03 -0.28
C ARG A 209 34.48 -10.47 0.89
N ARG A 210 34.07 -11.49 1.65
CA ARG A 210 34.77 -12.06 2.81
C ARG A 210 34.89 -13.58 2.62
N PRO A 211 35.92 -14.06 1.89
CA PRO A 211 36.13 -15.48 1.64
C PRO A 211 36.17 -16.29 2.93
N GLY A 212 35.54 -17.47 2.92
CA GLY A 212 35.44 -18.39 4.06
C GLY A 212 34.37 -18.03 5.10
N LEU A 213 33.63 -16.93 4.93
CA LEU A 213 32.56 -16.51 5.83
C LEU A 213 31.20 -16.53 5.12
N GLN A 214 30.16 -17.08 5.75
CA GLN A 214 28.80 -17.04 5.20
C GLN A 214 28.16 -15.66 5.37
N ASN A 215 27.13 -15.36 4.57
CA ASN A 215 26.42 -14.09 4.62
C ASN A 215 25.79 -13.80 5.99
N GLN A 216 25.21 -14.80 6.66
CA GLN A 216 24.61 -14.65 7.99
C GLN A 216 25.60 -14.26 9.10
N HIS A 217 26.88 -14.57 8.90
CA HIS A 217 27.94 -14.19 9.82
C HIS A 217 28.57 -12.83 9.45
N ALA A 218 28.68 -12.55 8.15
CA ALA A 218 29.22 -11.29 7.64
C ALA A 218 28.27 -10.10 7.86
N LEU A 219 26.96 -10.34 7.76
CA LEU A 219 25.89 -9.35 7.85
C LEU A 219 25.03 -9.58 9.10
N ASN A 220 24.34 -8.54 9.55
CA ASN A 220 23.27 -8.68 10.54
C ASN A 220 21.94 -8.92 9.82
N MET A 221 21.59 -10.18 9.62
CA MET A 221 20.36 -10.62 8.95
C MET A 221 19.17 -10.71 9.93
N TRP A 222 18.96 -9.64 10.70
CA TRP A 222 17.99 -9.56 11.79
C TRP A 222 16.54 -9.89 11.38
N MET A 223 16.22 -9.72 10.10
CA MET A 223 14.87 -9.94 9.58
C MET A 223 14.43 -11.41 9.58
N LEU A 224 15.38 -12.34 9.58
CA LEU A 224 15.10 -13.78 9.49
C LEU A 224 14.36 -14.30 10.73
N SER A 225 14.51 -13.65 11.88
CA SER A 225 13.75 -13.98 13.09
C SER A 225 12.28 -13.54 13.01
N TYR A 226 11.98 -12.50 12.23
CA TYR A 226 10.61 -11.98 12.05
C TYR A 226 9.88 -12.65 10.88
N PHE A 227 10.60 -12.91 9.78
CA PHE A 227 10.07 -13.53 8.57
C PHE A 227 10.92 -14.76 8.19
N PRO A 228 10.80 -15.86 8.95
CA PRO A 228 11.56 -17.08 8.68
C PRO A 228 11.02 -17.85 7.47
N PRO A 229 11.82 -18.77 6.88
CA PRO A 229 11.39 -19.64 5.79
C PRO A 229 10.42 -20.74 6.24
N VAL A 230 10.27 -20.96 7.56
CA VAL A 230 9.37 -21.96 8.13
C VAL A 230 8.65 -21.36 9.32
N GLU A 231 7.34 -21.62 9.41
CA GLU A 231 6.53 -21.25 10.56
C GLU A 231 5.97 -22.50 11.25
N CYS A 232 5.87 -22.45 12.59
CA CYS A 232 5.13 -23.45 13.34
C CYS A 232 3.68 -23.01 13.51
N TYR A 233 2.78 -23.67 12.79
CA TYR A 233 1.38 -23.28 12.68
C TYR A 233 0.51 -24.07 13.67
N GLN A 234 -0.13 -23.38 14.61
CA GLN A 234 -1.12 -23.99 15.50
C GLN A 234 -2.46 -24.16 14.78
N VAL A 235 -2.87 -25.42 14.59
CA VAL A 235 -4.06 -25.84 13.84
C VAL A 235 -5.31 -25.75 14.71
N HIS A 236 -5.25 -26.31 15.92
CA HIS A 236 -6.38 -26.37 16.84
C HIS A 236 -6.30 -25.22 17.86
N LEU A 237 -7.38 -24.44 17.91
CA LEU A 237 -7.58 -23.33 18.84
C LEU A 237 -8.76 -23.64 19.75
N GLY A 238 -8.72 -23.19 21.00
CA GLY A 238 -9.86 -23.32 21.89
C GLY A 238 -9.59 -22.86 23.31
N PRO A 239 -10.59 -22.93 24.21
CA PRO A 239 -10.45 -22.53 25.61
C PRO A 239 -9.35 -23.31 26.34
N ASP A 240 -9.24 -24.61 26.07
CA ASP A 240 -8.24 -25.50 26.68
C ASP A 240 -6.87 -25.41 25.99
N LYS A 241 -6.82 -24.84 24.78
CA LYS A 241 -5.62 -24.69 23.96
C LYS A 241 -5.56 -23.27 23.40
N PRO A 242 -5.27 -22.26 24.25
CA PRO A 242 -5.15 -20.90 23.79
C PRO A 242 -4.04 -20.78 22.75
N PHE A 243 -4.15 -19.77 21.89
CA PHE A 243 -3.07 -19.45 20.96
C PHE A 243 -1.83 -18.98 21.74
N ALA A 244 -0.68 -19.56 21.41
CA ALA A 244 0.61 -19.12 21.94
C ALA A 244 1.56 -18.79 20.77
N PRO A 245 2.30 -17.67 20.81
CA PRO A 245 3.27 -17.34 19.79
C PRO A 245 4.45 -18.30 19.88
N ILE A 246 4.87 -18.80 18.72
CA ILE A 246 6.04 -19.65 18.56
C ILE A 246 7.04 -18.85 17.74
N GLU A 247 8.26 -18.76 18.24
CA GLU A 247 9.34 -17.99 17.63
C GLU A 247 10.45 -18.92 17.18
N VAL A 248 11.21 -18.48 16.17
CA VAL A 248 12.40 -19.22 15.74
C VAL A 248 13.48 -19.05 16.80
N ALA A 249 14.10 -20.16 17.18
CA ALA A 249 15.21 -20.18 18.12
C ALA A 249 16.43 -19.46 17.52
N THR A 250 17.31 -18.94 18.37
CA THR A 250 18.62 -18.45 17.96
C THR A 250 19.71 -19.39 18.45
N ARG A 251 20.81 -19.48 17.69
CA ARG A 251 22.03 -20.17 18.08
C ARG A 251 23.22 -19.22 18.04
N ILE A 252 24.24 -19.52 18.83
CA ILE A 252 25.50 -18.78 18.85
C ILE A 252 26.51 -19.57 18.03
N ASP A 253 26.97 -18.97 16.93
CA ASP A 253 27.96 -19.55 16.03
C ASP A 253 29.27 -18.73 16.08
N ASP A 254 30.42 -19.40 16.11
CA ASP A 254 31.74 -18.78 16.11
C ASP A 254 32.27 -18.65 14.68
N ALA A 255 32.21 -17.44 14.12
CA ALA A 255 32.47 -17.21 12.71
C ALA A 255 33.59 -16.17 12.49
N ASP A 256 34.83 -16.55 12.83
CA ASP A 256 36.06 -15.72 12.97
C ASP A 256 36.38 -15.33 14.43
N GLY A 257 36.38 -16.30 15.36
CA GLY A 257 36.75 -16.06 16.76
C GLY A 257 35.88 -15.03 17.50
N SER A 258 34.76 -14.62 16.91
CA SER A 258 33.77 -13.73 17.49
C SER A 258 32.42 -14.44 17.48
N PRO A 259 31.81 -14.67 18.66
CA PRO A 259 30.51 -15.33 18.75
C PRO A 259 29.42 -14.43 18.16
N ARG A 260 28.59 -15.00 17.28
CA ARG A 260 27.48 -14.30 16.63
C ARG A 260 26.18 -15.02 16.89
N GLU A 261 25.17 -14.27 17.30
CA GLU A 261 23.79 -14.77 17.35
C GLU A 261 23.19 -14.77 15.94
N VAL A 262 22.68 -15.94 15.54
CA VAL A 262 22.03 -16.18 14.25
C VAL A 262 20.74 -16.99 14.46
N PRO A 263 19.73 -16.86 13.59
CA PRO A 263 18.55 -17.73 13.63
C PRO A 263 18.95 -19.18 13.44
N ASP A 264 18.38 -20.07 14.25
CA ASP A 264 18.63 -21.50 14.20
C ASP A 264 17.74 -22.18 13.14
N CYS A 265 17.99 -21.78 11.90
CA CYS A 265 17.41 -22.38 10.70
C CYS A 265 18.52 -22.84 9.75
N GLN A 266 18.15 -23.75 8.84
CA GLN A 266 19.00 -24.27 7.79
C GLN A 266 18.21 -24.49 6.50
N GLY A 267 18.88 -24.51 5.35
CA GLY A 267 18.27 -24.88 4.07
C GLY A 267 17.32 -23.83 3.47
N TYR A 268 17.64 -22.53 3.66
CA TYR A 268 16.77 -21.42 3.29
C TYR A 268 16.34 -21.42 1.81
N VAL A 269 17.24 -21.80 0.90
CA VAL A 269 17.03 -21.74 -0.56
C VAL A 269 16.74 -23.12 -1.17
N THR A 270 16.92 -24.21 -0.42
CA THR A 270 16.78 -25.59 -0.95
C THR A 270 15.33 -26.08 -1.01
N GLY A 271 14.37 -25.30 -0.50
CA GLY A 271 12.96 -25.69 -0.40
C GLY A 271 12.67 -26.75 0.66
N ALA A 272 13.68 -27.13 1.44
CA ALA A 272 13.60 -28.05 2.57
C ALA A 272 14.11 -27.36 3.84
N ALA A 273 13.70 -26.10 4.04
CA ALA A 273 14.14 -25.33 5.19
C ALA A 273 13.64 -25.97 6.49
N SER A 274 14.44 -25.90 7.54
CA SER A 274 14.08 -26.38 8.88
C SER A 274 14.58 -25.40 9.92
N CYS A 275 13.78 -25.17 10.95
CA CYS A 275 14.09 -24.26 12.05
C CYS A 275 13.78 -24.93 13.38
N ASN A 276 14.61 -24.65 14.39
CA ASN A 276 14.24 -24.92 15.78
C ASN A 276 13.37 -23.78 16.31
N PHE A 277 12.46 -24.10 17.22
CA PHE A 277 11.49 -23.14 17.75
C PHE A 277 11.62 -23.00 19.25
N ILE A 278 11.20 -21.84 19.74
CA ILE A 278 11.02 -21.56 21.16
C ILE A 278 9.58 -21.09 21.42
N ARG A 279 9.10 -21.39 22.62
CA ARG A 279 7.83 -20.91 23.17
C ARG A 279 8.08 -20.50 24.61
N GLU A 280 7.73 -19.26 24.97
CA GLU A 280 7.96 -18.72 26.32
C GLU A 280 9.42 -18.89 26.79
N ASN A 281 10.37 -18.57 25.91
CA ASN A 281 11.82 -18.73 26.13
C ASN A 281 12.32 -20.16 26.38
N SER A 282 11.50 -21.18 26.11
CA SER A 282 11.87 -22.59 26.24
C SER A 282 11.87 -23.29 24.87
N PRO A 283 12.77 -24.25 24.61
CA PRO A 283 12.77 -25.02 23.38
C PRO A 283 11.41 -25.70 23.13
N PHE A 284 10.92 -25.63 21.89
CA PHE A 284 9.62 -26.15 21.50
C PHE A 284 9.73 -27.00 20.22
N SER A 285 9.14 -28.20 20.26
CA SER A 285 9.07 -29.09 19.10
C SER A 285 7.75 -28.87 18.38
N CYS A 286 7.80 -28.44 17.11
CA CYS A 286 6.63 -28.24 16.26
C CYS A 286 6.12 -29.58 15.70
N THR A 287 5.69 -30.47 16.59
CA THR A 287 5.27 -31.84 16.28
C THR A 287 4.01 -32.21 17.05
N GLY A 288 3.09 -32.94 16.43
CA GLY A 288 1.86 -33.46 17.06
C GLY A 288 0.60 -33.07 16.30
N ASP A 289 -0.57 -33.37 16.87
CA ASP A 289 -1.86 -33.13 16.21
C ASP A 289 -2.29 -31.65 16.22
N ASP A 290 -1.73 -30.84 17.13
CA ASP A 290 -2.09 -29.43 17.29
C ASP A 290 -1.22 -28.46 16.50
N TYR A 291 -0.06 -28.91 16.01
CA TYR A 291 0.95 -28.06 15.37
C TYR A 291 1.45 -28.69 14.08
N VAL A 292 1.58 -27.86 13.05
CA VAL A 292 2.10 -28.27 11.74
C VAL A 292 3.19 -27.30 11.32
N MET A 293 4.36 -27.82 10.95
CA MET A 293 5.38 -27.00 10.30
C MET A 293 4.95 -26.67 8.87
N ARG A 294 4.91 -25.38 8.54
CA ARG A 294 4.60 -24.90 7.19
C ARG A 294 5.82 -24.21 6.58
N GLN A 295 6.14 -24.59 5.36
CA GLN A 295 7.12 -23.90 4.54
C GLN A 295 6.53 -22.58 4.02
N VAL A 296 7.25 -21.48 4.25
CA VAL A 296 6.88 -20.14 3.79
C VAL A 296 7.68 -19.85 2.54
N LYS A 297 6.99 -19.70 1.41
CA LYS A 297 7.64 -19.50 0.11
C LYS A 297 8.37 -18.16 0.03
N ASP A 298 7.79 -17.13 0.65
CA ASP A 298 8.24 -15.76 0.66
C ASP A 298 8.66 -15.33 2.07
N TRP A 299 9.96 -15.40 2.34
CA TRP A 299 10.59 -15.11 3.63
C TRP A 299 11.54 -13.91 3.55
N GLY A 300 12.06 -13.46 4.69
CA GLY A 300 13.04 -12.37 4.74
C GLY A 300 12.51 -11.08 4.10
N ILE A 301 13.30 -10.50 3.20
CA ILE A 301 12.93 -9.27 2.48
C ILE A 301 11.97 -9.51 1.30
N ALA A 302 11.78 -10.77 0.91
CA ALA A 302 10.78 -11.14 -0.09
C ALA A 302 9.38 -11.37 0.52
N SER A 303 9.25 -11.37 1.86
CA SER A 303 7.97 -11.62 2.53
C SER A 303 6.90 -10.58 2.18
N GLY A 304 5.65 -11.02 2.02
CA GLY A 304 4.54 -10.11 1.69
C GLY A 304 4.42 -8.93 2.67
N HIS A 305 4.56 -9.19 3.96
CA HIS A 305 4.47 -8.15 5.01
C HIS A 305 5.58 -7.10 4.89
N PHE A 306 6.82 -7.52 4.59
CA PHE A 306 7.91 -6.59 4.39
C PHE A 306 7.70 -5.73 3.13
N LEU A 307 7.30 -6.34 2.01
CA LEU A 307 7.04 -5.61 0.76
C LEU A 307 5.95 -4.54 0.94
N VAL A 308 4.85 -4.90 1.60
CA VAL A 308 3.76 -3.96 1.91
C VAL A 308 4.25 -2.81 2.81
N TRP A 309 5.15 -3.09 3.77
CA TRP A 309 5.71 -2.08 4.65
C TRP A 309 6.62 -1.09 3.93
N MET A 310 7.52 -1.59 3.07
CA MET A 310 8.52 -0.79 2.35
C MET A 310 7.91 0.26 1.42
N ARG A 311 6.64 0.10 1.04
CA ARG A 311 5.85 1.12 0.36
C ARG A 311 5.34 2.17 1.35
N THR A 312 6.10 3.26 1.52
CA THR A 312 5.78 4.32 2.49
C THR A 312 4.41 4.98 2.23
N SER A 313 3.65 5.22 3.30
CA SER A 313 2.37 5.90 3.26
C SER A 313 2.51 7.43 3.22
N ALA A 314 1.60 8.11 2.53
CA ALA A 314 1.62 9.58 2.40
C ALA A 314 1.04 10.32 3.61
N LEU A 315 0.23 9.64 4.43
CA LEU A 315 -0.48 10.20 5.58
C LEU A 315 -0.02 9.53 6.89
N PRO A 316 -0.14 10.21 8.05
CA PRO A 316 0.26 9.65 9.35
C PRO A 316 -0.71 8.61 9.90
N THR A 317 -1.94 8.60 9.39
CA THR A 317 -2.90 7.52 9.62
C THR A 317 -3.03 6.76 8.30
N PHE A 318 -2.65 5.50 8.32
CA PHE A 318 -2.64 4.68 7.11
C PHE A 318 -3.01 3.23 7.43
N ARG A 319 -3.52 2.55 6.40
CA ARG A 319 -3.87 1.14 6.42
C ARG A 319 -2.92 0.38 5.51
N LYS A 320 -2.51 -0.81 5.92
CA LYS A 320 -1.67 -1.71 5.13
C LYS A 320 -2.26 -3.12 5.16
N VAL A 321 -2.25 -3.77 4.01
CA VAL A 321 -2.79 -5.13 3.86
C VAL A 321 -1.92 -6.07 4.69
N TRP A 322 -2.55 -6.91 5.50
CA TRP A 322 -1.90 -7.97 6.26
C TRP A 322 -2.18 -9.34 5.67
N GLY A 323 -3.37 -9.54 5.12
CA GLY A 323 -3.77 -10.83 4.54
C GLY A 323 -5.10 -10.77 3.80
N ARG A 324 -5.43 -11.87 3.15
CA ARG A 324 -6.65 -12.08 2.37
C ARG A 324 -7.33 -13.39 2.77
N VAL A 325 -8.65 -13.36 2.88
CA VAL A 325 -9.50 -14.51 3.14
C VAL A 325 -10.34 -14.76 1.89
N ASP A 326 -10.22 -15.97 1.33
CA ASP A 326 -10.84 -16.36 0.07
C ASP A 326 -12.16 -17.14 0.25
N ARG A 327 -12.80 -17.01 1.41
CA ARG A 327 -14.14 -17.56 1.68
C ARG A 327 -15.11 -16.50 2.20
N ASP A 328 -16.39 -16.72 1.92
CA ASP A 328 -17.47 -15.90 2.44
C ASP A 328 -17.65 -16.13 3.95
N ILE A 329 -18.00 -15.07 4.68
CA ILE A 329 -18.35 -15.12 6.11
C ILE A 329 -19.77 -14.58 6.27
N LYS A 330 -20.62 -15.33 6.97
CA LYS A 330 -22.04 -14.97 7.13
C LYS A 330 -22.26 -14.00 8.29
N ALA A 331 -23.34 -13.22 8.19
CA ALA A 331 -23.81 -12.41 9.28
C ALA A 331 -24.08 -13.27 10.54
N GLY A 332 -23.75 -12.75 11.71
CA GLY A 332 -23.87 -13.42 13.00
C GLY A 332 -22.71 -14.37 13.33
N THR A 333 -21.73 -14.57 12.43
CA THR A 333 -20.50 -15.30 12.78
C THR A 333 -19.71 -14.50 13.81
N ARG A 334 -19.28 -15.16 14.88
CA ARG A 334 -18.37 -14.58 15.88
C ARG A 334 -16.94 -14.94 15.54
N LEU A 335 -16.10 -13.92 15.40
CA LEU A 335 -14.68 -14.07 15.16
C LEU A 335 -13.93 -13.75 16.45
N LYS A 336 -12.98 -14.60 16.80
CA LYS A 336 -11.98 -14.32 17.83
C LYS A 336 -10.65 -14.03 17.14
N VAL A 337 -10.07 -12.89 17.45
CA VAL A 337 -8.79 -12.47 16.91
C VAL A 337 -7.77 -12.51 18.02
N TYR A 338 -6.69 -13.26 17.80
CA TYR A 338 -5.50 -13.24 18.63
C TYR A 338 -4.45 -12.36 17.95
N VAL A 339 -3.86 -11.45 18.71
CA VAL A 339 -2.84 -10.52 18.24
C VAL A 339 -1.59 -10.73 19.08
N VAL A 340 -0.47 -11.05 18.43
CA VAL A 340 0.83 -11.02 19.11
C VAL A 340 1.29 -9.58 19.14
N HIS A 341 1.22 -8.95 20.32
CA HIS A 341 1.38 -7.51 20.48
C HIS A 341 2.86 -7.15 20.68
N ARG A 342 3.60 -6.95 19.58
CA ARG A 342 5.04 -6.65 19.58
C ARG A 342 5.39 -5.22 19.18
N PHE A 343 4.60 -4.60 18.33
CA PHE A 343 4.86 -3.28 17.76
C PHE A 343 4.48 -2.18 18.78
N PRO A 344 5.46 -1.43 19.29
CA PRO A 344 5.21 -0.44 20.32
C PRO A 344 4.71 0.87 19.69
N VAL A 345 3.59 1.38 20.20
CA VAL A 345 2.97 2.64 19.71
C VAL A 345 2.80 3.70 20.79
N LYS A 346 2.95 3.32 22.06
CA LYS A 346 2.63 4.17 23.21
C LYS A 346 3.68 5.26 23.42
N GLU A 347 4.95 5.03 23.06
CA GLU A 347 6.04 5.99 23.26
C GLU A 347 5.85 7.28 22.45
N TYR A 348 5.10 7.22 21.36
CA TYR A 348 4.84 8.36 20.47
C TYR A 348 3.35 8.72 20.38
N TYR A 349 2.53 8.28 21.34
CA TYR A 349 1.08 8.52 21.37
C TYR A 349 0.35 8.02 20.11
N GLY A 350 0.87 6.97 19.48
CA GLY A 350 0.24 6.31 18.35
C GLY A 350 -0.88 5.37 18.76
N ARG A 351 -1.68 4.97 17.77
CA ARG A 351 -2.71 3.92 17.94
C ARG A 351 -2.63 2.91 16.81
N LYS A 352 -2.98 1.67 17.12
CA LYS A 352 -3.03 0.55 16.18
C LYS A 352 -4.38 -0.15 16.22
N ALA A 353 -4.90 -0.47 15.05
CA ALA A 353 -6.20 -1.11 14.91
C ALA A 353 -6.16 -2.26 13.91
N PHE A 354 -6.95 -3.28 14.20
CA PHE A 354 -7.26 -4.39 13.31
C PHE A 354 -8.48 -4.03 12.48
N ILE A 355 -8.43 -4.31 11.18
CA ILE A 355 -9.52 -4.02 10.26
C ILE A 355 -9.73 -5.22 9.34
N MET A 356 -10.99 -5.64 9.18
CA MET A 356 -11.38 -6.65 8.20
C MET A 356 -12.49 -6.07 7.32
N THR A 357 -12.30 -6.04 6.00
CA THR A 357 -13.24 -5.36 5.10
C THR A 357 -13.45 -6.13 3.80
N THR A 358 -14.66 -6.07 3.26
CA THR A 358 -14.92 -6.46 1.86
C THR A 358 -14.41 -5.37 0.92
N SER A 359 -14.16 -5.71 -0.35
CA SER A 359 -13.79 -4.74 -1.39
C SER A 359 -14.95 -4.50 -2.36
N SER A 360 -15.18 -3.24 -2.70
CA SER A 360 -16.02 -2.85 -3.83
C SER A 360 -15.18 -2.60 -5.09
N MET A 361 -15.82 -2.34 -6.23
CA MET A 361 -15.14 -1.95 -7.47
C MET A 361 -14.23 -0.72 -7.33
N VAL A 362 -14.51 0.14 -6.35
CA VAL A 362 -13.80 1.41 -6.12
C VAL A 362 -12.78 1.29 -4.99
N GLY A 363 -12.66 0.08 -4.40
CA GLY A 363 -11.79 -0.21 -3.26
C GLY A 363 -12.59 -0.41 -1.97
N GLY A 364 -11.96 -0.07 -0.84
CA GLY A 364 -12.57 -0.17 0.48
C GLY A 364 -13.64 0.90 0.76
N ARG A 365 -14.14 0.93 2.00
CA ARG A 365 -15.18 1.86 2.44
C ARG A 365 -14.66 3.31 2.42
N ASN A 366 -15.16 4.10 1.47
CA ASN A 366 -14.93 5.53 1.37
C ASN A 366 -16.18 6.28 0.83
N PRO A 367 -17.01 6.87 1.71
CA PRO A 367 -18.21 7.59 1.30
C PRO A 367 -17.90 8.94 0.63
N PHE A 368 -16.70 9.50 0.81
CA PHE A 368 -16.36 10.86 0.38
C PHE A 368 -16.54 11.04 -1.13
N LEU A 369 -16.07 10.07 -1.93
CA LEU A 369 -16.11 10.19 -3.38
C LEU A 369 -17.54 10.30 -3.88
N GLY A 370 -18.44 9.41 -3.46
CA GLY A 370 -19.85 9.45 -3.82
C GLY A 370 -20.52 10.76 -3.40
N ILE A 371 -20.27 11.22 -2.16
CA ILE A 371 -20.82 12.48 -1.65
C ILE A 371 -20.30 13.68 -2.46
N ALA A 372 -19.01 13.72 -2.79
CA ALA A 372 -18.42 14.80 -3.58
C ALA A 372 -19.06 14.91 -4.96
N PHE A 373 -19.27 13.79 -5.65
CA PHE A 373 -19.97 13.74 -6.94
C PHE A 373 -21.42 14.21 -6.83
N LEU A 374 -22.15 13.81 -5.77
CA LEU A 374 -23.50 14.30 -5.52
C LEU A 374 -23.54 15.81 -5.29
N VAL A 375 -22.65 16.35 -4.45
CA VAL A 375 -22.56 17.78 -4.16
C VAL A 375 -22.27 18.60 -5.42
N VAL A 376 -21.28 18.18 -6.23
CA VAL A 376 -20.95 18.84 -7.50
C VAL A 376 -22.13 18.74 -8.48
N GLY A 377 -22.79 17.58 -8.55
CA GLY A 377 -23.98 17.38 -9.38
C GLY A 377 -25.11 18.35 -9.02
N VAL A 378 -25.46 18.46 -7.73
CA VAL A 378 -26.48 19.42 -7.25
C VAL A 378 -26.04 20.86 -7.51
N ALA A 379 -24.77 21.20 -7.27
CA ALA A 379 -24.25 22.54 -7.52
C ALA A 379 -24.41 22.95 -9.01
N CYS A 380 -24.14 22.04 -9.95
CA CYS A 380 -24.38 22.27 -11.38
C CYS A 380 -25.84 22.65 -11.67
N PHE A 381 -26.82 21.98 -11.05
CA PHE A 381 -28.24 22.30 -11.21
C PHE A 381 -28.68 23.59 -10.53
N LEU A 382 -27.95 24.09 -9.53
CA LEU A 382 -28.21 25.39 -8.92
C LEU A 382 -27.59 26.54 -9.73
N PHE A 383 -26.35 26.35 -10.21
CA PHE A 383 -25.64 27.36 -10.98
C PHE A 383 -26.18 27.53 -12.40
N ALA A 384 -26.66 26.46 -13.03
CA ALA A 384 -27.30 26.47 -14.35
C ALA A 384 -28.43 27.52 -14.49
N PRO A 385 -29.53 27.45 -13.71
CA PRO A 385 -30.62 28.42 -13.79
C PRO A 385 -30.19 29.79 -13.28
N PHE A 386 -29.35 29.88 -12.24
CA PHE A 386 -28.86 31.16 -11.73
C PHE A 386 -28.11 31.95 -12.81
N TYR A 387 -27.17 31.30 -13.52
CA TYR A 387 -26.45 31.92 -14.62
C TYR A 387 -27.38 32.29 -15.78
N PHE A 388 -28.26 31.37 -16.17
CA PHE A 388 -29.21 31.60 -17.26
C PHE A 388 -30.12 32.80 -16.97
N ILE A 389 -30.77 32.84 -15.81
CA ILE A 389 -31.64 33.93 -15.36
C ILE A 389 -30.88 35.27 -15.35
N ASN A 390 -29.66 35.29 -14.80
CA ASN A 390 -28.85 36.51 -14.78
C ASN A 390 -28.42 36.96 -16.18
N SER A 391 -28.13 36.03 -17.08
CA SER A 391 -27.77 36.35 -18.46
C SER A 391 -28.95 36.96 -19.23
N VAL A 392 -30.16 36.43 -19.02
CA VAL A 392 -31.39 36.92 -19.62
C VAL A 392 -31.76 38.28 -19.03
N ARG A 393 -31.70 38.44 -17.70
CA ARG A 393 -31.98 39.72 -17.00
C ARG A 393 -31.04 40.84 -17.40
N LYS A 394 -29.73 40.55 -17.54
CA LYS A 394 -28.75 41.56 -17.92
C LYS A 394 -28.79 41.92 -19.40
N GLY A 395 -29.56 41.19 -20.23
CA GLY A 395 -30.02 41.62 -21.55
C GLY A 395 -28.96 42.29 -22.41
N ARG A 396 -27.68 41.88 -22.32
CA ARG A 396 -26.63 42.44 -23.16
C ARG A 396 -26.72 41.71 -24.48
N SER A 397 -27.08 42.41 -25.55
CA SER A 397 -26.93 41.85 -26.88
C SER A 397 -25.45 41.48 -27.01
N THR A 398 -25.15 40.25 -27.42
CA THR A 398 -23.76 39.73 -27.49
C THR A 398 -22.90 40.49 -28.50
N TRP A 399 -23.48 41.48 -29.19
CA TRP A 399 -22.91 42.23 -30.32
C TRP A 399 -23.03 43.75 -30.16
N GLU A 400 -23.43 44.26 -28.99
CA GLU A 400 -23.51 45.71 -28.76
C GLU A 400 -22.11 46.32 -28.63
N VAL A 401 -21.68 47.01 -29.68
CA VAL A 401 -20.52 47.91 -29.62
C VAL A 401 -20.92 49.11 -28.78
N ARG A 402 -20.34 49.26 -27.58
CA ARG A 402 -20.49 50.51 -26.82
C ARG A 402 -19.78 51.62 -27.60
N PRO A 403 -20.47 52.70 -28.01
CA PRO A 403 -19.77 53.87 -28.51
C PRO A 403 -18.87 54.42 -27.39
N ALA A 404 -17.68 54.85 -27.79
CA ALA A 404 -16.58 55.28 -26.92
C ALA A 404 -16.95 56.49 -26.06
#